data_AF-A0A7U5TI68-F1
#
_entry.id   AF-A0A7U5TI68-F1
#
_cell.length_a   1.000
_cell.length_b   1.000
_cell.length_c   1.000
_cell.angle_alpha   90.00
_cell.angle_beta   90.00
_cell.angle_gamma   90.00
#
_symmetry.space_group_name_H-M   'P 1'
#
loop_
_entity.id
_entity.type
_entity.pdbx_description
1 polymer ?
#
loop_
_entity_poly.entity_id
_entity_poly.type
_entity_poly.pdbx_seq_one_letter_code
_entity_poly.pdbx_strand_id
1 'polypeptide(L)'
;MNKNKYMRAIDHLVTNICSEDEIVSLLKCIEDYFGYDWLKEKGKHKLQILWQRRDTLSTNELFAIGKAIKSLKLEHEVWLKKTITNIKKQPDGAHGYITEIILAASITADKSKTTPAPANKPGFDVSLSGDNGKKILISVKNHDISKHYKDFLKYSESIREKFISIINTLNISARLVVFFLKPISKELYKECILMMHFKIKGYCELHSIDGVVNIRVIPFNEFNEKSVLTGTDLCIITAPYHKNEHLGFKSKLNHASENMKKHLPKNADTLRMLYMRLHHAADIKLLGQIADQMILSDKNCGFDQVMLVQPSVARTLEGRSSIHTCIYFSQPTSEKNILDIYKDIGRIHYEFPVGYFSNSPSNLILMDENKSGVELKQSYIYQRGTIRIMAEYKNDGSYIGGLSSPASGVHVVSCFNIDGKIFTLGAINPEHEELLLI
;
A
#
# COMPACT_ATOMS: atom_id res chain seq x y z
N MET A 1 22.87 -18.90 0.33
CA MET A 1 21.43 -18.88 0.66
C MET A 1 20.87 -20.29 0.49
N ASN A 2 20.54 -20.98 1.59
CA ASN A 2 19.68 -22.14 1.52
C ASN A 2 18.33 -21.67 0.98
N LYS A 3 17.88 -22.21 -0.15
CA LYS A 3 16.60 -21.82 -0.74
C LYS A 3 15.51 -22.56 0.04
N ASN A 4 14.68 -21.85 0.80
CA ASN A 4 13.48 -22.42 1.40
C ASN A 4 12.55 -23.00 0.30
N LYS A 5 11.65 -23.94 0.66
CA LYS A 5 10.69 -24.61 -0.27
C LYS A 5 9.95 -23.62 -1.18
N TYR A 6 9.68 -22.41 -0.69
CA TYR A 6 8.91 -21.38 -1.40
C TYR A 6 9.77 -20.45 -2.26
N MET A 7 11.10 -20.56 -2.21
CA MET A 7 12.07 -19.72 -2.92
C MET A 7 11.86 -18.21 -2.71
N ARG A 8 11.49 -17.82 -1.49
CA ARG A 8 11.20 -16.41 -1.12
C ARG A 8 12.36 -15.77 -0.38
N ALA A 9 12.49 -14.45 -0.50
CA ALA A 9 13.32 -13.66 0.41
C ALA A 9 12.68 -13.69 1.80
N ILE A 10 13.32 -14.37 2.76
CA ILE A 10 12.84 -14.52 4.15
C ILE A 10 13.84 -14.02 5.19
N ASP A 11 15.11 -13.84 4.81
CA ASP A 11 16.21 -13.53 5.73
C ASP A 11 15.93 -12.28 6.57
N HIS A 12 15.18 -11.30 6.02
CA HIS A 12 14.80 -10.07 6.71
C HIS A 12 13.72 -10.25 7.79
N LEU A 13 13.05 -11.40 7.84
CA LEU A 13 12.07 -11.77 8.87
C LEU A 13 12.67 -12.67 9.94
N VAL A 14 13.85 -13.25 9.71
CA VAL A 14 14.53 -14.09 10.69
C VAL A 14 15.06 -13.19 11.81
N THR A 15 14.60 -13.44 13.03
CA THR A 15 14.98 -12.70 14.24
C THR A 15 15.27 -13.68 15.37
N ASN A 16 15.70 -13.17 16.54
CA ASN A 16 15.84 -13.99 17.74
C ASN A 16 14.51 -14.59 18.25
N ILE A 17 13.37 -14.09 17.77
CA ILE A 17 12.02 -14.53 18.17
C ILE A 17 11.22 -15.18 17.02
N CYS A 18 11.75 -15.22 15.80
CA CYS A 18 11.09 -15.86 14.66
C CYS A 18 12.13 -16.56 13.78
N SER A 19 12.04 -17.89 13.71
CA SER A 19 12.97 -18.73 12.95
C SER A 19 12.55 -18.89 11.48
N GLU A 20 13.49 -19.34 10.64
CA GLU A 20 13.18 -19.73 9.25
C GLU A 20 12.07 -20.79 9.18
N ASP A 21 12.12 -21.82 10.03
CA ASP A 21 11.11 -22.87 10.10
C ASP A 21 9.72 -22.32 10.45
N GLU A 22 9.66 -21.32 11.33
CA GLU A 22 8.40 -20.67 11.66
C GLU A 22 7.85 -19.91 10.45
N ILE A 23 8.67 -19.14 9.74
CA ILE A 23 8.25 -18.42 8.53
C ILE A 23 7.74 -19.39 7.46
N VAL A 24 8.45 -20.50 7.23
CA VAL A 24 8.03 -21.55 6.29
C VAL A 24 6.72 -22.20 6.73
N SER A 25 6.54 -22.43 8.04
CA SER A 25 5.28 -22.92 8.61
C SER A 25 4.10 -21.96 8.38
N LEU A 26 4.33 -20.64 8.48
CA LEU A 26 3.31 -19.63 8.18
C LEU A 26 2.90 -19.64 6.70
N LEU A 27 3.88 -19.73 5.78
CA LEU A 27 3.60 -19.86 4.35
C LEU A 27 2.84 -21.15 4.04
N LYS A 28 3.19 -22.25 4.72
CA LYS A 28 2.46 -23.51 4.63
C LYS A 28 1.01 -23.37 5.13
N CYS A 29 0.75 -22.63 6.20
CA CYS A 29 -0.62 -22.37 6.66
C CYS A 29 -1.47 -21.69 5.58
N ILE A 30 -0.89 -20.76 4.81
CA ILE A 30 -1.59 -20.13 3.69
C ILE A 30 -1.88 -21.17 2.60
N GLU A 31 -0.89 -21.98 2.21
CA GLU A 31 -1.02 -23.06 1.23
C GLU A 31 -2.11 -24.07 1.62
N ASP A 32 -2.12 -24.51 2.87
CA ASP A 32 -3.06 -25.52 3.37
C ASP A 32 -4.52 -25.01 3.35
N TYR A 33 -4.76 -23.72 3.58
CA TYR A 33 -6.12 -23.14 3.58
C TYR A 33 -6.62 -22.69 2.21
N PHE A 34 -5.76 -22.08 1.41
CA PHE A 34 -6.16 -21.57 0.09
C PHE A 34 -6.05 -22.63 -1.00
N GLY A 35 -5.15 -23.61 -0.82
CA GLY A 35 -4.80 -24.62 -1.81
C GLY A 35 -3.72 -24.11 -2.75
N TYR A 36 -2.71 -24.95 -2.99
CA TYR A 36 -1.57 -24.60 -3.85
C TYR A 36 -1.97 -24.21 -5.28
N ASP A 37 -2.87 -24.99 -5.90
CA ASP A 37 -3.31 -24.75 -7.27
C ASP A 37 -4.00 -23.39 -7.40
N TRP A 38 -4.91 -23.08 -6.47
CA TRP A 38 -5.59 -21.80 -6.43
C TRP A 38 -4.62 -20.63 -6.23
N LEU A 39 -3.60 -20.78 -5.36
CA LEU A 39 -2.60 -19.73 -5.13
C LEU A 39 -1.71 -19.49 -6.38
N LYS A 40 -1.51 -20.51 -7.20
CA LYS A 40 -0.71 -20.45 -8.43
C LYS A 40 -1.46 -19.98 -9.66
N GLU A 41 -2.79 -20.00 -9.64
CA GLU A 41 -3.59 -19.50 -10.76
C GLU A 41 -3.18 -18.08 -11.14
N LYS A 42 -3.05 -17.84 -12.45
CA LYS A 42 -2.83 -16.50 -12.99
C LYS A 42 -4.16 -15.75 -12.98
N GLY A 43 -4.41 -15.03 -11.89
CA GLY A 43 -5.64 -14.26 -11.71
C GLY A 43 -5.39 -12.83 -11.23
N LYS A 44 -6.48 -12.08 -11.08
CA LYS A 44 -6.47 -10.71 -10.54
C LYS A 44 -6.54 -10.68 -9.02
N HIS A 45 -6.65 -11.84 -8.35
CA HIS A 45 -6.77 -11.89 -6.90
C HIS A 45 -5.45 -11.44 -6.25
N LYS A 46 -5.53 -10.47 -5.33
CA LYS A 46 -4.36 -9.88 -4.68
C LYS A 46 -3.44 -10.90 -4.03
N LEU A 47 -4.01 -11.89 -3.33
CA LEU A 47 -3.23 -12.98 -2.72
C LEU A 47 -2.51 -13.87 -3.75
N GLN A 48 -3.09 -14.12 -4.93
CA GLN A 48 -2.42 -14.86 -6.01
C GLN A 48 -1.25 -14.05 -6.58
N ILE A 49 -1.44 -12.73 -6.77
CA ILE A 49 -0.39 -11.81 -7.21
C ILE A 49 0.78 -11.83 -6.21
N LEU A 50 0.50 -11.72 -4.91
CA LEU A 50 1.53 -11.83 -3.87
C LEU A 50 2.20 -13.20 -3.82
N TRP A 51 1.44 -14.27 -4.03
CA TRP A 51 1.98 -15.63 -4.04
C TRP A 51 2.96 -15.88 -5.20
N GLN A 52 2.80 -15.17 -6.31
CA GLN A 52 3.71 -15.23 -7.46
C GLN A 52 4.93 -14.32 -7.29
N ARG A 53 4.76 -13.16 -6.65
CA ARG A 53 5.85 -12.27 -6.25
C ARG A 53 6.77 -12.96 -5.23
N ARG A 54 8.09 -12.74 -5.32
CA ARG A 54 9.10 -13.34 -4.42
C ARG A 54 9.92 -12.30 -3.64
N ASP A 55 9.56 -11.03 -3.79
CA ASP A 55 10.22 -9.91 -3.14
C ASP A 55 9.85 -9.80 -1.66
N THR A 56 10.69 -9.07 -0.91
CA THR A 56 10.56 -8.80 0.53
C THR A 56 9.18 -8.28 0.93
N LEU A 57 8.59 -7.36 0.15
CA LEU A 57 7.27 -6.80 0.47
C LEU A 57 6.19 -7.87 0.36
N SER A 58 6.22 -8.67 -0.72
CA SER A 58 5.30 -9.79 -0.87
C SER A 58 5.42 -10.82 0.25
N THR A 59 6.66 -11.13 0.67
CA THR A 59 6.88 -12.04 1.79
C THR A 59 6.36 -11.45 3.10
N ASN A 60 6.50 -10.14 3.34
CA ASN A 60 5.96 -9.49 4.53
C ASN A 60 4.44 -9.59 4.63
N GLU A 61 3.73 -9.35 3.52
CA GLU A 61 2.26 -9.44 3.51
C GLU A 61 1.77 -10.88 3.68
N LEU A 62 2.46 -11.84 3.07
CA LEU A 62 2.18 -13.27 3.26
C LEU A 62 2.51 -13.71 4.69
N PHE A 63 3.59 -13.21 5.28
CA PHE A 63 3.93 -13.46 6.68
C PHE A 63 2.82 -12.94 7.61
N ALA A 64 2.34 -11.71 7.38
CA ALA A 64 1.26 -11.09 8.16
C ALA A 64 -0.02 -11.92 8.13
N ILE A 65 -0.51 -12.28 6.93
CA ILE A 65 -1.73 -13.09 6.81
C ILE A 65 -1.52 -14.53 7.29
N GLY A 66 -0.34 -15.12 7.08
CA GLY A 66 0.01 -16.45 7.58
C GLY A 66 -0.01 -16.51 9.09
N LYS A 67 0.54 -15.50 9.77
CA LYS A 67 0.49 -15.35 11.23
C LYS A 67 -0.95 -15.22 11.73
N ALA A 68 -1.77 -14.42 11.04
CA ALA A 68 -3.17 -14.26 11.38
C ALA A 68 -3.97 -15.58 11.24
N ILE A 69 -3.77 -16.32 10.14
CA ILE A 69 -4.38 -17.64 9.91
C ILE A 69 -3.96 -18.63 11.00
N LYS A 70 -2.65 -18.70 11.32
CA LYS A 70 -2.14 -19.61 12.36
C LYS A 70 -2.73 -19.30 13.73
N SER A 71 -2.82 -18.02 14.10
CA SER A 71 -3.44 -17.57 15.35
C SER A 71 -4.93 -17.96 15.41
N LEU A 72 -5.72 -17.57 14.40
CA LEU A 72 -7.16 -17.83 14.38
C LEU A 72 -7.53 -19.31 14.21
N LYS A 73 -6.65 -20.14 13.65
CA LYS A 73 -6.87 -21.59 13.56
C LYS A 73 -7.08 -22.24 14.93
N LEU A 74 -6.43 -21.74 15.99
CA LEU A 74 -6.47 -22.39 17.31
C LEU A 74 -7.85 -22.27 17.97
N GLU A 75 -8.51 -21.11 17.84
CA GLU A 75 -9.76 -20.83 18.56
C GLU A 75 -10.96 -20.63 17.61
N HIS A 76 -10.75 -20.28 16.34
CA HIS A 76 -11.80 -19.80 15.43
C HIS A 76 -11.79 -20.49 14.05
N GLU A 77 -11.37 -21.75 13.97
CA GLU A 77 -11.16 -22.49 12.70
C GLU A 77 -12.40 -22.50 11.77
N VAL A 78 -13.59 -22.71 12.34
CA VAL A 78 -14.85 -22.78 11.56
C VAL A 78 -15.15 -21.45 10.87
N TRP A 79 -14.99 -20.33 11.61
CA TRP A 79 -15.15 -18.99 11.06
C TRP A 79 -14.10 -18.74 9.97
N LEU A 80 -12.83 -19.07 10.25
CA LEU A 80 -11.72 -18.85 9.35
C LEU A 80 -11.91 -19.58 8.00
N LYS A 81 -12.31 -20.86 8.01
CA LYS A 81 -12.59 -21.63 6.78
C LYS A 81 -13.71 -20.99 5.95
N LYS A 82 -14.76 -20.49 6.59
CA LYS A 82 -15.87 -19.79 5.91
C LYS A 82 -15.40 -18.48 5.29
N THR A 83 -14.65 -17.66 6.04
CA THR A 83 -14.11 -16.38 5.55
C THR A 83 -13.16 -16.58 4.38
N ILE A 84 -12.30 -17.60 4.43
CA ILE A 84 -11.40 -17.96 3.32
C ILE A 84 -12.17 -18.44 2.08
N THR A 85 -13.24 -19.20 2.27
CA THR A 85 -14.13 -19.58 1.16
C THR A 85 -14.75 -18.34 0.48
N ASN A 86 -15.13 -17.31 1.26
CA ASN A 86 -15.65 -16.07 0.71
C ASN A 86 -14.58 -15.26 -0.04
N ILE A 87 -13.35 -15.20 0.49
CA ILE A 87 -12.20 -14.59 -0.18
C ILE A 87 -11.99 -15.21 -1.57
N LYS A 88 -11.97 -16.54 -1.66
CA LYS A 88 -11.79 -17.25 -2.94
C LYS A 88 -12.92 -16.98 -3.93
N LYS A 89 -14.15 -16.78 -3.47
CA LYS A 89 -15.34 -16.56 -4.31
C LYS A 89 -15.56 -15.11 -4.75
N GLN A 90 -15.01 -14.14 -4.03
CA GLN A 90 -15.28 -12.71 -4.25
C GLN A 90 -13.98 -11.90 -4.40
N PRO A 91 -13.29 -11.96 -5.54
CA PRO A 91 -11.99 -11.30 -5.73
C PRO A 91 -12.00 -9.80 -5.43
N ASP A 92 -13.08 -9.09 -5.78
CA ASP A 92 -13.21 -7.65 -5.56
C ASP A 92 -13.54 -7.30 -4.09
N GLY A 93 -14.21 -8.19 -3.37
CA GLY A 93 -14.59 -8.03 -1.96
C GLY A 93 -13.59 -8.63 -0.96
N ALA A 94 -12.65 -9.44 -1.44
CA ALA A 94 -11.68 -10.19 -0.66
C ALA A 94 -10.87 -9.34 0.33
N HIS A 95 -10.58 -8.08 -0.02
CA HIS A 95 -9.79 -7.20 0.84
C HIS A 95 -10.48 -6.89 2.18
N GLY A 96 -11.82 -6.82 2.20
CA GLY A 96 -12.60 -6.70 3.44
C GLY A 96 -12.31 -7.86 4.39
N TYR A 97 -12.57 -9.07 3.92
CA TYR A 97 -12.36 -10.30 4.67
C TYR A 97 -10.91 -10.52 5.13
N ILE A 98 -9.93 -10.15 4.30
CA ILE A 98 -8.51 -10.23 4.69
C ILE A 98 -8.19 -9.22 5.80
N THR A 99 -8.74 -8.01 5.73
CA THR A 99 -8.58 -6.99 6.77
C THR A 99 -9.19 -7.45 8.09
N GLU A 100 -10.35 -8.11 8.04
CA GLU A 100 -11.00 -8.72 9.21
C GLU A 100 -10.16 -9.83 9.83
N ILE A 101 -9.60 -10.74 9.02
CA ILE A 101 -8.69 -11.80 9.49
C ILE A 101 -7.48 -11.20 10.20
N ILE A 102 -6.84 -10.19 9.58
CA ILE A 102 -5.64 -9.56 10.15
C ILE A 102 -6.01 -8.84 11.45
N LEU A 103 -7.07 -8.03 11.47
CA LEU A 103 -7.48 -7.33 12.68
C LEU A 103 -7.82 -8.31 13.81
N ALA A 104 -8.62 -9.34 13.55
CA ALA A 104 -9.06 -10.29 14.56
C ALA A 104 -7.88 -11.04 15.21
N ALA A 105 -6.78 -11.23 14.48
CA ALA A 105 -5.56 -11.81 15.01
C ALA A 105 -4.63 -10.79 15.68
N SER A 106 -4.63 -9.54 15.22
CA SER A 106 -3.71 -8.49 15.66
C SER A 106 -4.16 -7.76 16.92
N ILE A 107 -5.46 -7.67 17.17
CA ILE A 107 -5.98 -6.96 18.36
C ILE A 107 -6.22 -7.95 19.49
N THR A 108 -5.73 -7.64 20.69
CA THR A 108 -5.99 -8.37 21.93
C THR A 108 -6.12 -7.39 23.10
N ALA A 109 -6.52 -7.85 24.29
CA ALA A 109 -6.40 -7.06 25.50
C ALA A 109 -6.09 -7.94 26.71
N ASP A 110 -5.45 -7.37 27.74
CA ASP A 110 -4.96 -8.10 28.92
C ASP A 110 -6.01 -9.00 29.59
N LYS A 111 -7.27 -8.55 29.63
CA LYS A 111 -8.37 -9.20 30.35
C LYS A 111 -9.53 -9.56 29.43
N SER A 112 -9.26 -9.72 28.13
CA SER A 112 -10.32 -10.05 27.17
C SER A 112 -9.83 -10.99 26.08
N LYS A 113 -10.77 -11.73 25.49
CA LYS A 113 -10.52 -12.50 24.28
C LYS A 113 -11.10 -11.80 23.06
N THR A 114 -10.33 -11.82 21.98
CA THR A 114 -10.77 -11.36 20.66
C THR A 114 -11.59 -12.45 19.99
N THR A 115 -12.81 -12.10 19.60
CA THR A 115 -13.75 -13.02 18.97
C THR A 115 -14.28 -12.40 17.68
N PRO A 116 -14.09 -13.05 16.52
CA PRO A 116 -14.75 -12.66 15.28
C PRO A 116 -16.28 -12.72 15.42
N ALA A 117 -16.99 -11.83 14.72
CA ALA A 117 -18.44 -11.80 14.76
C ALA A 117 -19.02 -13.14 14.25
N PRO A 118 -20.00 -13.74 14.98
CA PRO A 118 -20.72 -14.90 14.47
C PRO A 118 -21.42 -14.58 13.15
N ALA A 119 -21.68 -15.62 12.36
CA ALA A 119 -22.43 -15.47 11.12
C ALA A 119 -23.77 -14.76 11.35
N ASN A 120 -24.13 -13.86 10.44
CA ASN A 120 -25.39 -13.11 10.45
C ASN A 120 -25.58 -12.16 11.65
N LYS A 121 -24.50 -11.75 12.34
CA LYS A 121 -24.55 -10.63 13.29
C LYS A 121 -24.15 -9.32 12.61
N PRO A 122 -25.12 -8.49 12.17
CA PRO A 122 -24.79 -7.21 11.55
C PRO A 122 -24.27 -6.21 12.59
N GLY A 123 -23.56 -5.18 12.10
CA GLY A 123 -23.14 -4.04 12.91
C GLY A 123 -21.68 -4.06 13.34
N PHE A 124 -21.07 -5.24 13.54
CA PHE A 124 -19.67 -5.38 13.92
C PHE A 124 -19.06 -6.63 13.32
N ASP A 125 -17.73 -6.67 13.27
CA ASP A 125 -16.96 -7.72 12.60
C ASP A 125 -16.01 -8.43 13.59
N VAL A 126 -15.56 -7.73 14.65
CA VAL A 126 -14.70 -8.26 15.72
C VAL A 126 -15.18 -7.72 17.07
N SER A 127 -15.00 -8.50 18.15
CA SER A 127 -15.31 -8.05 19.51
C SER A 127 -14.23 -8.41 20.52
N LEU A 128 -14.07 -7.56 21.53
CA LEU A 128 -13.32 -7.82 22.76
C LEU A 128 -14.33 -7.88 23.91
N SER A 129 -14.36 -8.96 24.67
CA SER A 129 -15.28 -9.12 25.81
C SER A 129 -14.50 -9.32 27.10
N GLY A 130 -14.72 -8.44 28.08
CA GLY A 130 -14.17 -8.54 29.43
C GLY A 130 -15.04 -9.39 30.35
N ASP A 131 -14.52 -9.69 31.55
CA ASP A 131 -15.14 -10.62 32.49
C ASP A 131 -16.47 -10.11 33.09
N ASN A 132 -16.67 -8.79 33.17
CA ASN A 132 -17.89 -8.19 33.74
C ASN A 132 -18.96 -7.89 32.68
N GLY A 133 -18.90 -8.54 31.52
CA GLY A 133 -19.87 -8.37 30.44
C GLY A 133 -19.69 -7.08 29.61
N LYS A 134 -18.68 -6.27 29.92
CA LYS A 134 -18.33 -5.11 29.09
C LYS A 134 -17.62 -5.56 27.82
N LYS A 135 -17.87 -4.84 26.74
CA LYS A 135 -17.39 -5.23 25.41
C LYS A 135 -17.04 -4.04 24.54
N ILE A 136 -16.06 -4.26 23.67
CA ILE A 136 -15.78 -3.40 22.52
C ILE A 136 -16.25 -4.15 21.28
N LEU A 137 -17.17 -3.54 20.54
CA LEU A 137 -17.68 -4.05 19.27
C LEU A 137 -17.07 -3.25 18.14
N ILE A 138 -16.26 -3.89 17.31
CA ILE A 138 -15.46 -3.26 16.28
C ILE A 138 -16.05 -3.55 14.91
N SER A 139 -16.48 -2.54 14.17
CA SER A 139 -16.76 -2.69 12.75
C SER A 139 -15.54 -2.33 11.92
N VAL A 140 -15.21 -3.19 10.95
CA VAL A 140 -14.09 -3.06 10.04
C VAL A 140 -14.57 -2.48 8.72
N LYS A 141 -13.89 -1.44 8.26
CA LYS A 141 -14.13 -0.82 6.95
C LYS A 141 -12.81 -0.56 6.24
N ASN A 142 -12.89 -0.47 4.91
CA ASN A 142 -11.75 -0.13 4.06
C ASN A 142 -12.04 1.17 3.32
N HIS A 143 -11.04 2.06 3.27
CA HIS A 143 -11.01 3.26 2.45
C HIS A 143 -9.94 3.11 1.37
N ASP A 144 -10.30 2.42 0.29
CA ASP A 144 -9.45 2.26 -0.90
C ASP A 144 -9.39 3.52 -1.76
N ILE A 145 -8.43 3.55 -2.70
CA ILE A 145 -8.20 4.67 -3.61
C ILE A 145 -9.47 5.09 -4.36
N SER A 146 -9.67 6.40 -4.48
CA SER A 146 -10.82 7.00 -5.14
C SER A 146 -10.84 6.73 -6.64
N LYS A 147 -11.98 7.01 -7.29
CA LYS A 147 -12.06 7.03 -8.75
C LYS A 147 -11.07 8.04 -9.36
N HIS A 148 -10.88 9.20 -8.73
CA HIS A 148 -9.96 10.22 -9.22
C HIS A 148 -8.51 9.76 -9.15
N TYR A 149 -8.11 9.06 -8.08
CA TYR A 149 -6.76 8.50 -8.01
C TYR A 149 -6.57 7.37 -9.04
N LYS A 150 -7.59 6.51 -9.24
CA LYS A 150 -7.56 5.50 -10.32
C LYS A 150 -7.42 6.13 -11.71
N ASP A 151 -8.16 7.21 -11.97
CA ASP A 151 -8.07 7.96 -13.23
C ASP A 151 -6.69 8.61 -13.39
N PHE A 152 -6.12 9.19 -12.33
CA PHE A 152 -4.75 9.71 -12.33
C PHE A 152 -3.72 8.64 -12.71
N LEU A 153 -3.76 7.46 -12.07
CA LEU A 153 -2.84 6.36 -12.38
C LEU A 153 -2.99 5.89 -13.82
N LYS A 154 -4.23 5.76 -14.30
CA LYS A 154 -4.53 5.36 -15.69
C LYS A 154 -4.00 6.37 -16.71
N TYR A 155 -4.23 7.66 -16.47
CA TYR A 155 -3.75 8.71 -17.38
C TYR A 155 -2.22 8.81 -17.35
N SER A 156 -1.61 8.66 -16.17
CA SER A 156 -0.16 8.68 -16.02
C SER A 156 0.53 7.52 -16.75
N GLU A 157 -0.04 6.31 -16.69
CA GLU A 157 0.46 5.17 -17.48
C GLU A 157 0.37 5.45 -18.98
N SER A 158 -0.77 5.95 -19.46
CA SER A 158 -0.92 6.30 -20.88
C SER A 158 0.05 7.40 -21.34
N ILE A 159 0.35 8.37 -20.47
CA ILE A 159 1.38 9.40 -20.72
C ILE A 159 2.76 8.73 -20.85
N ARG A 160 3.11 7.82 -19.94
CA ARG A 160 4.38 7.08 -20.00
C ARG A 160 4.50 6.24 -21.27
N GLU A 161 3.46 5.48 -21.64
CA GLU A 161 3.46 4.69 -22.88
C GLU A 161 3.71 5.57 -24.11
N LYS A 162 3.06 6.74 -24.16
CA LYS A 162 3.28 7.71 -25.24
C LYS A 162 4.71 8.24 -25.23
N PHE A 163 5.27 8.53 -24.06
CA PHE A 163 6.65 8.98 -23.91
C PHE A 163 7.65 7.93 -24.41
N ILE A 164 7.48 6.67 -24.01
CA ILE A 164 8.31 5.55 -24.47
C ILE A 164 8.29 5.47 -26.01
N SER A 165 7.11 5.58 -26.63
CA SER A 165 7.00 5.62 -28.09
C SER A 165 7.79 6.78 -28.70
N ILE A 166 7.73 7.98 -28.12
CA ILE A 166 8.44 9.16 -28.63
C ILE A 166 9.95 8.99 -28.52
N ILE A 167 10.49 8.59 -27.36
CA ILE A 167 11.94 8.45 -27.17
C ILE A 167 12.54 7.35 -28.05
N ASN A 168 11.78 6.27 -28.30
CA ASN A 168 12.18 5.21 -29.21
C ASN A 168 12.26 5.72 -30.66
N THR A 169 11.30 6.52 -31.11
CA THR A 169 11.35 7.16 -32.44
C THR A 169 12.49 8.15 -32.58
N LEU A 170 12.79 8.91 -31.52
CA LEU A 170 13.90 9.85 -31.49
C LEU A 170 15.26 9.16 -31.28
N ASN A 171 15.27 7.87 -30.96
CA ASN A 171 16.46 7.10 -30.57
C ASN A 171 17.26 7.76 -29.43
N ILE A 172 16.55 8.25 -28.42
CA ILE A 172 17.16 8.88 -27.23
C ILE A 172 16.78 8.11 -25.96
N SER A 173 17.47 8.45 -24.88
CA SER A 173 17.09 8.08 -23.51
C SER A 173 16.82 9.33 -22.72
N ALA A 174 15.72 9.34 -21.99
CA ALA A 174 15.25 10.54 -21.33
C ALA A 174 14.36 10.24 -20.12
N ARG A 175 14.36 11.21 -19.20
CA ARG A 175 13.41 11.35 -18.11
C ARG A 175 12.28 12.29 -18.53
N LEU A 176 11.03 11.87 -18.33
CA LEU A 176 9.86 12.73 -18.38
C LEU A 176 9.49 13.17 -16.96
N VAL A 177 9.35 14.47 -16.77
CA VAL A 177 8.77 15.04 -15.55
C VAL A 177 7.55 15.87 -15.93
N VAL A 178 6.38 15.54 -15.38
CA VAL A 178 5.14 16.28 -15.62
C VAL A 178 4.56 16.79 -14.31
N PHE A 179 4.37 18.11 -14.22
CA PHE A 179 3.68 18.76 -13.11
C PHE A 179 2.35 19.30 -13.59
N PHE A 180 1.26 18.74 -13.05
CA PHE A 180 -0.06 19.32 -13.17
C PHE A 180 -0.32 20.23 -11.97
N LEU A 181 -0.67 21.49 -12.22
CA LEU A 181 -1.05 22.44 -11.16
C LEU A 181 -2.52 22.32 -10.73
N LYS A 182 -3.28 21.46 -11.42
CA LYS A 182 -4.68 21.13 -11.11
C LYS A 182 -4.88 19.61 -11.12
N PRO A 183 -5.92 19.07 -10.47
CA PRO A 183 -6.22 17.65 -10.55
C PRO A 183 -6.39 17.23 -12.01
N ILE A 184 -5.77 16.12 -12.40
CA ILE A 184 -5.79 15.68 -13.79
C ILE A 184 -7.22 15.35 -14.23
N SER A 185 -7.69 16.06 -15.27
CA SER A 185 -8.96 15.75 -15.95
C SER A 185 -8.67 15.03 -17.27
N LYS A 186 -9.72 14.50 -17.90
CA LYS A 186 -9.60 13.88 -19.23
C LYS A 186 -9.09 14.88 -20.28
N GLU A 187 -9.47 16.15 -20.14
CA GLU A 187 -9.09 17.24 -21.03
C GLU A 187 -7.60 17.58 -20.86
N LEU A 188 -7.15 17.79 -19.62
CA LEU A 188 -5.73 18.04 -19.32
C LEU A 188 -4.83 16.87 -19.74
N TYR A 189 -5.29 15.64 -19.52
CA TYR A 189 -4.61 14.44 -20.02
C TYR A 189 -4.44 14.48 -21.54
N LYS A 190 -5.52 14.76 -22.29
CA LYS A 190 -5.45 14.85 -23.76
C LYS A 190 -4.53 15.96 -24.23
N GLU A 191 -4.60 17.13 -23.60
CA GLU A 191 -3.70 18.24 -23.89
C GLU A 191 -2.24 17.83 -23.70
N CYS A 192 -1.91 17.19 -22.57
CA CYS A 192 -0.57 16.66 -22.31
C CYS A 192 -0.10 15.72 -23.42
N ILE A 193 -0.95 14.75 -23.82
CA ILE A 193 -0.63 13.81 -24.92
C ILE A 193 -0.38 14.53 -26.25
N LEU A 194 -1.19 15.54 -26.59
CA LEU A 194 -1.03 16.32 -27.83
C LEU A 194 0.25 17.16 -27.79
N MET A 195 0.54 17.83 -26.67
CA MET A 195 1.78 18.56 -26.46
C MET A 195 2.99 17.65 -26.67
N MET A 196 2.98 16.47 -26.04
CA MET A 196 4.06 15.49 -26.19
C MET A 196 4.22 15.06 -27.65
N HIS A 197 3.11 14.71 -28.30
CA HIS A 197 3.15 14.18 -29.66
C HIS A 197 3.71 15.19 -30.68
N PHE A 198 3.31 16.46 -30.58
CA PHE A 198 3.67 17.46 -31.58
C PHE A 198 4.94 18.24 -31.25
N LYS A 199 5.21 18.50 -29.97
CA LYS A 199 6.27 19.44 -29.55
C LYS A 199 7.55 18.76 -29.05
N ILE A 200 7.51 17.51 -28.59
CA ILE A 200 8.75 16.82 -28.17
C ILE A 200 9.51 16.36 -29.41
N LYS A 201 10.68 16.98 -29.63
CA LYS A 201 11.64 16.62 -30.69
C LYS A 201 13.02 16.24 -30.14
N GLY A 202 13.15 16.20 -28.82
CA GLY A 202 14.39 15.97 -28.09
C GLY A 202 14.21 16.41 -26.64
N TYR A 203 15.31 16.74 -25.97
CA TYR A 203 15.28 17.34 -24.64
C TYR A 203 14.67 18.74 -24.69
N CYS A 204 13.67 19.00 -23.85
CA CYS A 204 12.90 20.24 -23.91
C CYS A 204 12.13 20.50 -22.62
N GLU A 205 11.65 21.73 -22.49
CA GLU A 205 10.66 22.15 -21.50
C GLU A 205 9.46 22.73 -22.24
N LEU A 206 8.26 22.30 -21.85
CA LEU A 206 7.00 22.69 -22.47
C LEU A 206 6.02 23.13 -21.38
N HIS A 207 5.24 24.17 -21.70
CA HIS A 207 4.16 24.65 -20.86
C HIS A 207 2.86 24.65 -21.67
N SER A 208 1.74 24.29 -21.04
CA SER A 208 0.42 24.56 -21.60
C SER A 208 0.19 26.06 -21.71
N ILE A 209 -0.74 26.47 -22.56
CA ILE A 209 -1.03 27.90 -22.79
C ILE A 209 -1.47 28.59 -21.49
N ASP A 210 -2.19 27.87 -20.63
CA ASP A 210 -2.65 28.35 -19.33
C ASP A 210 -1.67 28.08 -18.17
N GLY A 211 -0.49 27.49 -18.46
CA GLY A 211 0.55 27.15 -17.48
C GLY A 211 0.19 26.01 -16.51
N VAL A 212 -0.97 25.35 -16.67
CA VAL A 212 -1.43 24.29 -15.76
C VAL A 212 -0.66 22.98 -15.94
N VAL A 213 -0.09 22.73 -17.11
CA VAL A 213 0.71 21.53 -17.41
C VAL A 213 2.13 21.95 -17.75
N ASN A 214 3.09 21.43 -16.99
CA ASN A 214 4.52 21.66 -17.21
C ASN A 214 5.17 20.31 -17.51
N ILE A 215 5.83 20.20 -18.66
CA ILE A 215 6.48 18.97 -19.12
C ILE A 215 7.97 19.27 -19.30
N ARG A 216 8.83 18.43 -18.71
CA ARG A 216 10.28 18.46 -18.93
C ARG A 216 10.76 17.12 -19.44
N VAL A 217 11.54 17.14 -20.51
CA VAL A 217 12.25 15.99 -21.07
C VAL A 217 13.73 16.21 -20.87
N ILE A 218 14.33 15.44 -19.97
CA ILE A 218 15.67 15.69 -19.41
C ILE A 218 16.58 14.48 -19.72
N PRO A 219 17.86 14.66 -20.08
CA PRO A 219 18.81 13.55 -20.20
C PRO A 219 19.16 12.91 -18.85
N PHE A 220 19.82 11.76 -18.90
CA PHE A 220 20.34 11.01 -17.75
C PHE A 220 21.82 11.36 -17.47
N ASN A 221 22.08 12.63 -17.15
CA ASN A 221 23.45 13.15 -17.00
C ASN A 221 24.20 12.51 -15.81
N GLU A 222 23.49 12.02 -14.80
CA GLU A 222 24.08 11.39 -13.62
C GLU A 222 24.79 10.05 -13.93
N PHE A 223 24.61 9.51 -15.14
CA PHE A 223 25.27 8.30 -15.61
C PHE A 223 26.34 8.58 -16.67
N ASN A 224 26.89 9.80 -16.79
CA ASN A 224 27.86 10.13 -17.85
C ASN A 224 29.08 9.16 -17.95
N GLU A 225 29.49 8.53 -16.84
CA GLU A 225 30.56 7.54 -16.82
C GLU A 225 30.15 6.15 -17.36
N LYS A 226 28.84 5.88 -17.51
CA LYS A 226 28.27 4.61 -17.98
C LYS A 226 27.24 4.86 -19.08
N SER A 227 27.48 4.30 -20.26
CA SER A 227 26.56 4.48 -21.40
C SER A 227 25.14 3.99 -21.06
N VAL A 228 24.17 4.92 -21.09
CA VAL A 228 22.75 4.61 -20.96
C VAL A 228 22.23 4.14 -22.32
N LEU A 229 21.63 2.96 -22.37
CA LEU A 229 21.09 2.41 -23.62
C LEU A 229 19.92 3.24 -24.13
N THR A 230 19.81 3.40 -25.45
CA THR A 230 18.70 4.11 -26.11
C THR A 230 17.34 3.48 -25.78
N GLY A 231 16.28 4.30 -25.76
CA GLY A 231 14.94 3.86 -25.37
C GLY A 231 14.77 3.63 -23.87
N THR A 232 15.72 4.08 -23.05
CA THR A 232 15.60 4.08 -21.59
C THR A 232 14.70 5.22 -21.13
N ASP A 233 13.71 4.89 -20.28
CA ASP A 233 12.74 5.85 -19.74
C ASP A 233 12.74 5.93 -18.20
N LEU A 234 12.44 7.12 -17.70
CA LEU A 234 11.95 7.36 -16.34
C LEU A 234 10.84 8.41 -16.43
N CYS A 235 9.66 8.10 -15.89
CA CYS A 235 8.50 8.97 -15.91
C CYS A 235 8.11 9.33 -14.47
N ILE A 236 8.04 10.63 -14.18
CA ILE A 236 7.58 11.19 -12.91
C ILE A 236 6.43 12.15 -13.23
N ILE A 237 5.25 11.90 -12.66
CA ILE A 237 4.05 12.71 -12.86
C ILE A 237 3.46 13.05 -11.50
N THR A 238 3.11 14.31 -11.31
CA THR A 238 2.47 14.78 -10.08
C THR A 238 1.24 15.62 -10.40
N ALA A 239 0.22 15.52 -9.54
CA ALA A 239 -0.98 16.35 -9.60
C ALA A 239 -1.57 16.53 -8.20
N PRO A 240 -2.17 17.67 -7.86
CA PRO A 240 -2.87 17.84 -6.59
C PRO A 240 -4.08 16.90 -6.51
N TYR A 241 -4.47 16.53 -5.29
CA TYR A 241 -5.67 15.75 -5.03
C TYR A 241 -6.92 16.43 -5.58
N HIS A 242 -7.87 15.61 -6.02
CA HIS A 242 -9.19 16.14 -6.34
C HIS A 242 -9.87 16.66 -5.06
N LYS A 243 -10.54 17.81 -5.13
CA LYS A 243 -11.21 18.44 -3.97
C LYS A 243 -12.18 17.52 -3.21
N ASN A 244 -12.70 16.49 -3.89
CA ASN A 244 -13.68 15.55 -3.36
C ASN A 244 -13.09 14.25 -2.79
N GLU A 245 -11.77 14.09 -2.67
CA GLU A 245 -11.16 12.86 -2.13
C GLU A 245 -11.76 12.43 -0.79
N HIS A 246 -11.98 13.41 0.10
CA HIS A 246 -12.53 13.18 1.43
C HIS A 246 -14.03 12.84 1.46
N LEU A 247 -14.79 13.08 0.39
CA LEU A 247 -16.24 12.82 0.38
C LEU A 247 -16.55 11.31 0.44
N GLY A 248 -15.74 10.49 -0.21
CA GLY A 248 -15.88 9.03 -0.15
C GLY A 248 -15.66 8.49 1.27
N PHE A 249 -14.77 9.13 2.04
CA PHE A 249 -14.56 8.80 3.44
C PHE A 249 -15.77 9.20 4.30
N LYS A 250 -16.28 10.44 4.15
CA LYS A 250 -17.49 10.90 4.85
C LYS A 250 -18.69 9.99 4.61
N SER A 251 -18.93 9.59 3.35
CA SER A 251 -20.01 8.66 3.02
C SER A 251 -19.84 7.31 3.73
N LYS A 252 -18.62 6.76 3.78
CA LYS A 252 -18.34 5.50 4.50
C LYS A 252 -18.55 5.63 6.01
N LEU A 253 -18.15 6.75 6.61
CA LEU A 253 -18.42 7.04 8.02
C LEU A 253 -19.93 7.09 8.30
N ASN A 254 -20.70 7.80 7.48
CA ASN A 254 -22.15 7.89 7.64
C ASN A 254 -22.83 6.52 7.55
N HIS A 255 -22.50 5.73 6.52
CA HIS A 255 -23.05 4.37 6.40
C HIS A 255 -22.66 3.46 7.57
N ALA A 256 -21.41 3.57 8.06
CA ALA A 256 -20.97 2.82 9.23
C ALA A 256 -21.74 3.24 10.49
N SER A 257 -21.92 4.55 10.70
CA SER A 257 -22.71 5.11 11.81
C SER A 257 -24.16 4.62 11.77
N GLU A 258 -24.83 4.71 10.63
CA GLU A 258 -26.21 4.25 10.47
C GLU A 258 -26.35 2.74 10.76
N ASN A 259 -25.43 1.95 10.21
CA ASN A 259 -25.43 0.50 10.40
C ASN A 259 -25.18 0.11 11.86
N MET A 260 -24.19 0.72 12.52
CA MET A 260 -23.86 0.43 13.91
C MET A 260 -24.97 0.92 14.86
N LYS A 261 -25.56 2.09 14.60
CA LYS A 261 -26.72 2.61 15.36
C LYS A 261 -27.93 1.67 15.28
N LYS A 262 -28.17 1.09 14.10
CA LYS A 262 -29.30 0.18 13.86
C LYS A 262 -29.13 -1.17 14.58
N HIS A 263 -27.90 -1.65 14.71
CA HIS A 263 -27.63 -3.04 15.08
C HIS A 263 -26.90 -3.24 16.41
N LEU A 264 -26.25 -2.20 16.95
CA LEU A 264 -25.47 -2.28 18.18
C LEU A 264 -26.11 -1.50 19.33
N PRO A 265 -26.08 -2.03 20.56
CA PRO A 265 -26.59 -1.31 21.71
C PRO A 265 -25.71 -0.09 22.04
N LYS A 266 -26.35 1.01 22.42
CA LYS A 266 -25.69 2.20 22.99
C LYS A 266 -25.97 2.22 24.50
N ASN A 267 -25.08 1.64 25.29
CA ASN A 267 -25.20 1.54 26.75
C ASN A 267 -23.85 1.60 27.44
N ALA A 268 -23.83 1.63 28.78
CA ALA A 268 -22.62 1.78 29.57
C ALA A 268 -21.64 0.60 29.48
N ASP A 269 -22.09 -0.56 28.98
CA ASP A 269 -21.31 -1.80 28.90
C ASP A 269 -20.73 -2.04 27.50
N THR A 270 -21.08 -1.21 26.51
CA THR A 270 -20.69 -1.41 25.11
C THR A 270 -19.99 -0.18 24.56
N LEU A 271 -18.76 -0.37 24.10
CA LEU A 271 -18.04 0.60 23.27
C LEU A 271 -18.15 0.19 21.81
N ARG A 272 -18.65 1.08 20.96
CA ARG A 272 -18.77 0.85 19.50
C ARG A 272 -17.58 1.51 18.82
N MET A 273 -16.66 0.71 18.29
CA MET A 273 -15.46 1.19 17.62
C MET A 273 -15.58 0.97 16.11
N LEU A 274 -15.17 1.98 15.33
CA LEU A 274 -14.99 1.85 13.90
C LEU A 274 -13.50 1.75 13.58
N TYR A 275 -13.08 0.59 13.09
CA TYR A 275 -11.75 0.41 12.50
C TYR A 275 -11.83 0.70 11.00
N MET A 276 -10.96 1.57 10.50
CA MET A 276 -10.87 1.85 9.07
C MET A 276 -9.44 1.80 8.54
N ARG A 277 -9.16 0.83 7.66
CA ARG A 277 -7.89 0.79 6.92
C ARG A 277 -7.95 1.80 5.77
N LEU A 278 -6.93 2.63 5.66
CA LEU A 278 -6.79 3.68 4.65
C LEU A 278 -5.77 3.25 3.58
N HIS A 279 -5.96 3.70 2.35
CA HIS A 279 -4.92 3.60 1.33
C HIS A 279 -3.73 4.51 1.65
N HIS A 280 -2.53 4.13 1.19
CA HIS A 280 -1.26 4.84 1.48
C HIS A 280 -1.27 6.34 1.13
N ALA A 281 -2.02 6.73 0.09
CA ALA A 281 -2.11 8.13 -0.35
C ALA A 281 -3.22 8.95 0.35
N ALA A 282 -3.91 8.43 1.36
CA ALA A 282 -4.94 9.19 2.07
C ALA A 282 -4.31 10.21 3.03
N ASP A 283 -4.93 11.38 3.20
CA ASP A 283 -4.52 12.33 4.24
C ASP A 283 -5.11 11.91 5.59
N ILE A 284 -4.44 11.01 6.30
CA ILE A 284 -4.93 10.45 7.58
C ILE A 284 -5.21 11.53 8.62
N LYS A 285 -4.48 12.66 8.60
CA LYS A 285 -4.71 13.77 9.53
C LYS A 285 -6.05 14.45 9.24
N LEU A 286 -6.31 14.80 7.98
CA LEU A 286 -7.59 15.37 7.56
C LEU A 286 -8.75 14.41 7.82
N LEU A 287 -8.58 13.12 7.49
CA LEU A 287 -9.62 12.11 7.70
C LEU A 287 -9.89 11.86 9.18
N GLY A 288 -8.85 11.90 10.02
CA GLY A 288 -8.98 11.83 11.48
C GLY A 288 -9.79 13.01 12.04
N GLN A 289 -9.51 14.23 11.58
CA GLN A 289 -10.29 15.42 11.98
C GLN A 289 -11.76 15.33 11.57
N ILE A 290 -12.05 14.79 10.39
CA ILE A 290 -13.42 14.55 9.93
C ILE A 290 -14.13 13.53 10.83
N ALA A 291 -13.44 12.46 11.22
CA ALA A 291 -13.99 11.44 12.12
C ALA A 291 -14.28 12.03 13.51
N ASP A 292 -13.33 12.76 14.10
CA ASP A 292 -13.51 13.44 15.38
C ASP A 292 -14.68 14.42 15.34
N GLN A 293 -14.78 15.23 14.29
CA GLN A 293 -15.88 16.17 14.13
C GLN A 293 -17.23 15.44 14.09
N MET A 294 -17.32 14.30 13.40
CA MET A 294 -18.56 13.51 13.36
C MET A 294 -18.94 12.97 14.74
N ILE A 295 -17.98 12.44 15.51
CA ILE A 295 -18.21 11.94 16.87
C ILE A 295 -18.66 13.07 17.80
N LEU A 296 -18.00 14.23 17.74
CA LEU A 296 -18.26 15.36 18.63
C LEU A 296 -19.57 16.11 18.30
N SER A 297 -19.94 16.20 17.02
CA SER A 297 -21.10 16.98 16.57
C SER A 297 -22.40 16.17 16.51
N ASP A 298 -22.35 14.87 16.25
CA ASP A 298 -23.53 14.00 16.21
C ASP A 298 -23.69 13.19 17.50
N LYS A 299 -24.57 13.67 18.40
CA LYS A 299 -24.93 12.93 19.62
C LYS A 299 -25.50 11.53 19.35
N ASN A 300 -26.01 11.30 18.14
CA ASN A 300 -26.56 10.01 17.70
C ASN A 300 -25.57 9.23 16.82
N CYS A 301 -24.28 9.56 16.86
CA CYS A 301 -23.26 8.80 16.15
C CYS A 301 -23.31 7.31 16.54
N GLY A 302 -23.23 6.45 15.53
CA GLY A 302 -23.32 5.00 15.65
C GLY A 302 -22.09 4.36 16.26
N PHE A 303 -20.99 5.09 16.38
CA PHE A 303 -19.75 4.68 17.02
C PHE A 303 -19.28 5.73 18.01
N ASP A 304 -18.54 5.28 19.00
CA ASP A 304 -18.01 6.08 20.12
C ASP A 304 -16.51 6.40 19.90
N GLN A 305 -15.84 5.63 19.04
CA GLN A 305 -14.43 5.81 18.70
C GLN A 305 -14.12 5.35 17.27
N VAL A 306 -13.10 5.94 16.66
CA VAL A 306 -12.55 5.55 15.36
C VAL A 306 -11.05 5.27 15.49
N MET A 307 -10.61 4.16 14.90
CA MET A 307 -9.20 3.84 14.68
C MET A 307 -8.94 3.84 13.17
N LEU A 308 -8.09 4.74 12.69
CA LEU A 308 -7.63 4.74 11.29
C LEU A 308 -6.24 4.11 11.23
N VAL A 309 -6.05 3.21 10.28
CA VAL A 309 -4.77 2.51 10.06
C VAL A 309 -4.35 2.68 8.62
N GLN A 310 -3.17 3.25 8.40
CA GLN A 310 -2.64 3.53 7.07
C GLN A 310 -1.26 2.89 6.91
N PRO A 311 -1.20 1.66 6.37
CA PRO A 311 0.04 1.07 5.93
C PRO A 311 0.51 1.69 4.61
N SER A 312 1.82 1.85 4.51
CA SER A 312 2.51 2.41 3.35
C SER A 312 3.90 1.79 3.22
N VAL A 313 4.46 1.82 2.01
CA VAL A 313 5.88 1.53 1.81
C VAL A 313 6.66 2.82 1.99
N ALA A 314 7.55 2.85 2.97
CA ALA A 314 8.51 3.93 3.18
C ALA A 314 9.91 3.45 2.79
N ARG A 315 10.75 4.36 2.32
CA ARG A 315 12.17 4.06 2.04
C ARG A 315 13.05 4.77 3.05
N THR A 316 14.03 4.05 3.58
CA THR A 316 15.06 4.66 4.44
C THR A 316 16.00 5.52 3.60
N LEU A 317 16.82 6.36 4.25
CA LEU A 317 17.86 7.17 3.59
C LEU A 317 18.92 6.32 2.85
N GLU A 318 19.00 5.04 3.17
CA GLU A 318 19.87 4.04 2.53
C GLU A 318 19.18 3.36 1.33
N GLY A 319 17.94 3.76 1.00
CA GLY A 319 17.17 3.22 -0.11
C GLY A 319 16.51 1.88 0.18
N ARG A 320 16.46 1.41 1.43
CA ARG A 320 15.78 0.15 1.79
C ARG A 320 14.28 0.39 1.99
N SER A 321 13.47 -0.47 1.38
CA SER A 321 12.01 -0.40 1.51
C SER A 321 11.53 -1.10 2.77
N SER A 322 10.65 -0.44 3.50
CA SER A 322 10.06 -0.94 4.73
C SER A 322 8.58 -0.61 4.78
N ILE A 323 7.82 -1.40 5.53
CA ILE A 323 6.42 -1.11 5.79
C ILE A 323 6.35 -0.15 6.96
N HIS A 324 5.68 0.97 6.76
CA HIS A 324 5.35 1.93 7.81
C HIS A 324 3.83 2.00 7.96
N THR A 325 3.34 1.81 9.18
CA THR A 325 1.92 1.91 9.50
C THR A 325 1.65 3.14 10.35
N CYS A 326 0.96 4.12 9.79
CA CYS A 326 0.47 5.25 10.55
C CYS A 326 -0.86 4.89 11.22
N ILE A 327 -1.00 5.24 12.49
CA ILE A 327 -2.22 5.01 13.27
C ILE A 327 -2.77 6.35 13.73
N TYR A 328 -4.08 6.49 13.60
CA TYR A 328 -4.83 7.58 14.22
C TYR A 328 -5.90 6.98 15.11
N PHE A 329 -5.99 7.47 16.34
CA PHE A 329 -7.09 7.18 17.25
C PHE A 329 -7.86 8.47 17.50
N SER A 330 -9.18 8.42 17.32
CA SER A 330 -10.05 9.55 17.61
C SER A 330 -9.99 9.91 19.09
N GLN A 331 -10.17 11.20 19.38
CA GLN A 331 -10.31 11.65 20.75
C GLN A 331 -11.54 10.99 21.39
N PRO A 332 -11.43 10.42 22.61
CA PRO A 332 -12.59 9.87 23.28
C PRO A 332 -13.59 10.99 23.58
N THR A 333 -14.88 10.71 23.46
CA THR A 333 -15.88 11.59 24.04
C THR A 333 -15.72 11.58 25.57
N SER A 334 -15.98 12.71 26.23
CA SER A 334 -15.88 12.84 27.69
C SER A 334 -16.92 12.03 28.48
N GLU A 335 -17.59 11.06 27.84
CA GLU A 335 -18.53 10.18 28.50
C GLU A 335 -17.77 9.23 29.43
N LYS A 336 -18.04 9.34 30.74
CA LYS A 336 -17.38 8.58 31.83
C LYS A 336 -17.33 7.06 31.61
N ASN A 337 -18.20 6.51 30.76
CA ASN A 337 -18.34 5.07 30.54
C ASN A 337 -17.19 4.44 29.74
N ILE A 338 -16.51 5.18 28.85
CA ILE A 338 -15.44 4.63 28.00
C ILE A 338 -14.25 4.14 28.83
N LEU A 339 -13.84 4.94 29.82
CA LEU A 339 -12.73 4.59 30.71
C LEU A 339 -13.04 3.33 31.54
N ASP A 340 -14.29 3.16 31.96
CA ASP A 340 -14.68 2.00 32.75
C ASP A 340 -14.77 0.72 31.92
N ILE A 341 -15.01 0.82 30.60
CA ILE A 341 -14.89 -0.31 29.66
C ILE A 341 -13.41 -0.69 29.50
N TYR A 342 -12.52 0.27 29.29
CA TYR A 342 -11.07 -0.02 29.18
C TYR A 342 -10.46 -0.60 30.46
N LYS A 343 -10.90 -0.16 31.65
CA LYS A 343 -10.44 -0.75 32.92
C LYS A 343 -10.82 -2.23 33.05
N ASP A 344 -11.99 -2.58 32.54
CA ASP A 344 -12.53 -3.94 32.58
C ASP A 344 -11.81 -4.86 31.59
N ILE A 345 -11.71 -4.42 30.33
CA ILE A 345 -11.08 -5.16 29.23
C ILE A 345 -9.55 -5.20 29.36
N GLY A 346 -8.96 -4.24 30.06
CA GLY A 346 -7.52 -4.08 30.21
C GLY A 346 -6.88 -3.30 29.05
N ARG A 347 -5.55 -3.25 29.03
CA ARG A 347 -4.82 -2.55 27.97
C ARG A 347 -5.02 -3.31 26.66
N ILE A 348 -5.46 -2.58 25.63
CA ILE A 348 -5.51 -3.12 24.28
C ILE A 348 -4.10 -3.18 23.72
N HIS A 349 -3.74 -4.34 23.19
CA HIS A 349 -2.53 -4.54 22.41
C HIS A 349 -2.91 -4.68 20.95
N TYR A 350 -2.15 -3.99 20.11
CA TYR A 350 -2.26 -4.13 18.67
C TYR A 350 -0.91 -4.60 18.14
N GLU A 351 -0.85 -5.83 17.64
CA GLU A 351 0.35 -6.41 17.06
C GLU A 351 0.42 -6.11 15.56
N PHE A 352 1.41 -5.32 15.17
CA PHE A 352 1.79 -5.16 13.77
C PHE A 352 2.81 -6.24 13.40
N PRO A 353 2.46 -7.19 12.51
CA PRO A 353 3.32 -8.34 12.25
C PRO A 353 4.61 -7.98 11.51
N VAL A 354 4.63 -6.85 10.79
CA VAL A 354 5.76 -6.41 9.96
C VAL A 354 5.91 -4.90 9.97
N GLY A 355 7.16 -4.44 9.89
CA GLY A 355 7.49 -3.04 9.72
C GLY A 355 7.48 -2.22 11.02
N TYR A 356 7.33 -0.91 10.87
CA TYR A 356 7.31 0.06 11.96
C TYR A 356 5.96 0.74 12.03
N PHE A 357 5.59 1.26 13.20
CA PHE A 357 4.38 2.04 13.36
C PHE A 357 4.66 3.39 14.02
N SER A 358 3.83 4.37 13.74
CA SER A 358 3.86 5.67 14.42
C SER A 358 2.50 6.36 14.34
N ASN A 359 2.36 7.48 15.04
CA ASN A 359 1.18 8.35 14.96
C ASN A 359 1.37 9.48 13.94
N SER A 360 2.36 9.38 13.06
CA SER A 360 2.67 10.40 12.04
C SER A 360 2.87 9.73 10.69
N PRO A 361 2.18 10.17 9.63
CA PRO A 361 2.30 9.55 8.32
C PRO A 361 3.72 9.72 7.78
N SER A 362 4.14 8.77 6.94
CA SER A 362 5.36 8.93 6.15
C SER A 362 5.22 10.09 5.18
N ASN A 363 6.27 10.90 5.06
CA ASN A 363 6.29 12.03 4.14
C ASN A 363 6.57 11.56 2.72
N LEU A 364 5.85 12.12 1.75
CA LEU A 364 6.19 11.98 0.34
C LEU A 364 7.20 13.07 -0.04
N ILE A 365 8.42 12.68 -0.39
CA ILE A 365 9.51 13.62 -0.70
C ILE A 365 10.00 13.32 -2.11
N LEU A 366 9.97 14.31 -2.99
CA LEU A 366 10.74 14.28 -4.24
C LEU A 366 12.17 14.70 -3.91
N MET A 367 13.12 13.77 -4.06
CA MET A 367 14.52 14.02 -3.78
C MET A 367 15.31 14.18 -5.08
N ASP A 368 16.26 15.11 -5.09
CA ASP A 368 17.27 15.22 -6.13
C ASP A 368 18.50 14.35 -5.81
N GLU A 369 19.50 14.41 -6.69
CA GLU A 369 20.77 13.69 -6.55
C GLU A 369 21.59 14.09 -5.30
N ASN A 370 21.41 15.30 -4.80
CA ASN A 370 22.08 15.82 -3.61
C ASN A 370 21.32 15.49 -2.31
N LYS A 371 20.26 14.68 -2.41
CA LYS A 371 19.33 14.35 -1.33
C LYS A 371 18.60 15.59 -0.76
N SER A 372 18.64 16.73 -1.45
CA SER A 372 17.70 17.82 -1.19
C SER A 372 16.32 17.38 -1.68
N GLY A 373 15.29 17.65 -0.88
CA GLY A 373 13.96 17.17 -1.15
C GLY A 373 12.88 18.22 -1.01
N VAL A 374 11.87 18.14 -1.87
CA VAL A 374 10.62 18.89 -1.73
C VAL A 374 9.55 17.92 -1.23
N GLU A 375 8.97 18.24 -0.07
CA GLU A 375 7.81 17.51 0.44
C GLU A 375 6.58 17.79 -0.43
N LEU A 376 5.99 16.74 -0.99
CA LEU A 376 4.74 16.81 -1.71
C LEU A 376 3.57 16.65 -0.75
N LYS A 377 2.81 17.72 -0.55
CA LYS A 377 1.58 17.69 0.25
C LYS A 377 0.37 17.51 -0.65
N GLN A 378 -0.56 16.66 -0.21
CA GLN A 378 -1.88 16.47 -0.84
C GLN A 378 -1.83 16.30 -2.36
N SER A 379 -0.89 15.48 -2.82
CA SER A 379 -0.61 15.29 -4.24
C SER A 379 -0.56 13.80 -4.57
N TYR A 380 -1.09 13.44 -5.73
CA TYR A 380 -0.82 12.17 -6.35
C TYR A 380 0.57 12.19 -6.96
N ILE A 381 1.24 11.05 -6.90
CA ILE A 381 2.51 10.81 -7.57
C ILE A 381 2.41 9.53 -8.36
N TYR A 382 2.97 9.57 -9.56
CA TYR A 382 3.24 8.41 -10.37
C TYR A 382 4.72 8.46 -10.74
N GLN A 383 5.44 7.38 -10.46
CA GLN A 383 6.86 7.28 -10.76
C GLN A 383 7.17 5.89 -11.25
N ARG A 384 7.65 5.77 -12.50
CA ARG A 384 8.01 4.48 -13.11
C ARG A 384 9.18 4.64 -14.07
N GLY A 385 10.13 3.72 -14.05
CA GLY A 385 11.24 3.71 -15.02
C GLY A 385 12.16 2.51 -14.87
N THR A 386 12.70 2.05 -16.00
CA THR A 386 13.75 1.03 -16.04
C THR A 386 14.96 1.60 -16.74
N ILE A 387 15.91 2.10 -15.95
CA ILE A 387 17.14 2.72 -16.39
C ILE A 387 18.13 1.62 -16.79
N ARG A 388 18.43 1.51 -18.08
CA ARG A 388 19.35 0.49 -18.62
C ARG A 388 20.73 1.09 -18.85
N ILE A 389 21.71 0.63 -18.10
CA ILE A 389 23.10 1.10 -18.17
C ILE A 389 24.01 -0.03 -18.66
N MET A 390 24.95 0.26 -19.54
CA MET A 390 25.97 -0.71 -19.93
C MET A 390 26.85 -1.06 -18.73
N ALA A 391 27.07 -2.36 -18.53
CA ALA A 391 28.01 -2.89 -17.56
C ALA A 391 29.44 -2.47 -17.94
N GLU A 392 30.26 -2.24 -16.93
CA GLU A 392 31.67 -1.91 -17.13
C GLU A 392 32.43 -3.14 -17.60
N TYR A 393 33.13 -3.05 -18.73
CA TYR A 393 34.03 -4.10 -19.20
C TYR A 393 35.43 -3.87 -18.64
N LYS A 394 36.00 -4.90 -18.01
CA LYS A 394 37.34 -4.86 -17.42
C LYS A 394 38.36 -5.46 -18.38
N ASN A 395 39.62 -5.03 -18.22
CA ASN A 395 40.73 -5.46 -19.07
C ASN A 395 41.03 -6.97 -19.00
N ASP A 396 40.59 -7.64 -17.94
CA ASP A 396 40.70 -9.09 -17.76
C ASP A 396 39.60 -9.89 -18.48
N GLY A 397 38.72 -9.21 -19.23
CA GLY A 397 37.60 -9.79 -19.95
C GLY A 397 36.33 -9.97 -19.12
N SER A 398 36.35 -9.59 -17.82
CA SER A 398 35.17 -9.65 -16.96
C SER A 398 34.26 -8.43 -17.13
N TYR A 399 33.01 -8.56 -16.67
CA TYR A 399 32.05 -7.46 -16.60
C TYR A 399 31.69 -7.17 -15.15
N ILE A 400 31.57 -5.88 -14.81
CA ILE A 400 31.02 -5.42 -13.54
C ILE A 400 29.73 -4.65 -13.78
N GLY A 401 28.65 -5.15 -13.19
CA GLY A 401 27.33 -4.54 -13.25
C GLY A 401 26.59 -4.74 -11.93
N GLY A 402 25.53 -3.96 -11.74
CA GLY A 402 24.72 -3.99 -10.53
C GLY A 402 23.25 -3.79 -10.82
N LEU A 403 22.44 -4.10 -9.82
CA LEU A 403 21.02 -3.79 -9.79
C LEU A 403 20.78 -2.83 -8.64
N SER A 404 20.00 -1.77 -8.89
CA SER A 404 19.52 -0.92 -7.81
C SER A 404 18.08 -0.48 -8.05
N SER A 405 17.41 -0.05 -6.99
CA SER A 405 16.14 0.65 -7.07
C SER A 405 16.31 1.95 -6.29
N PRO A 406 16.62 3.08 -6.95
CA PRO A 406 16.89 4.33 -6.23
C PRO A 406 15.62 4.93 -5.61
N ALA A 407 14.45 4.62 -6.18
CA ALA A 407 13.16 5.06 -5.68
C ALA A 407 12.06 4.06 -6.10
N SER A 408 10.90 4.14 -5.44
CA SER A 408 9.77 3.23 -5.73
C SER A 408 9.35 3.34 -7.20
N GLY A 409 9.17 2.20 -7.86
CA GLY A 409 8.88 2.11 -9.30
C GLY A 409 10.05 2.43 -10.23
N VAL A 410 11.25 2.71 -9.70
CA VAL A 410 12.46 2.97 -10.47
C VAL A 410 13.46 1.84 -10.27
N HIS A 411 13.91 1.27 -11.38
CA HIS A 411 14.94 0.23 -11.40
C HIS A 411 16.11 0.67 -12.28
N VAL A 412 17.33 0.45 -11.79
CA VAL A 412 18.55 0.57 -12.58
C VAL A 412 19.07 -0.84 -12.82
N VAL A 413 19.23 -1.19 -14.10
CA VAL A 413 19.66 -2.52 -14.52
C VAL A 413 20.91 -2.44 -15.39
N SER A 414 21.88 -3.29 -15.10
CA SER A 414 23.06 -3.45 -15.95
C SER A 414 22.77 -4.33 -17.17
N CYS A 415 23.28 -3.88 -18.31
CA CYS A 415 23.21 -4.54 -19.60
C CYS A 415 24.62 -4.96 -20.05
N PHE A 416 24.75 -6.18 -20.55
CA PHE A 416 26.01 -6.80 -20.92
C PHE A 416 26.02 -7.05 -22.43
N ASN A 417 27.11 -6.71 -23.10
CA ASN A 417 27.28 -7.03 -24.51
C ASN A 417 28.08 -8.34 -24.62
N ILE A 418 27.41 -9.44 -24.95
CA ILE A 418 28.06 -10.74 -25.13
C ILE A 418 27.83 -11.13 -26.58
N ASP A 419 28.92 -11.24 -27.34
CA ASP A 419 28.91 -11.60 -28.77
C ASP A 419 27.98 -10.71 -29.63
N GLY A 420 27.97 -9.40 -29.36
CA GLY A 420 27.13 -8.44 -30.08
C GLY A 420 25.66 -8.44 -29.67
N LYS A 421 25.27 -9.23 -28.66
CA LYS A 421 23.91 -9.26 -28.11
C LYS A 421 23.87 -8.62 -26.74
N ILE A 422 22.85 -7.80 -26.52
CA ILE A 422 22.62 -7.13 -25.23
C ILE A 422 21.77 -8.03 -24.33
N PHE A 423 22.36 -8.47 -23.22
CA PHE A 423 21.68 -9.18 -22.15
C PHE A 423 21.40 -8.22 -21.00
N THR A 424 20.24 -8.32 -20.35
CA THR A 424 19.90 -7.48 -19.19
C THR A 424 19.85 -8.35 -17.94
N LEU A 425 20.48 -7.88 -16.87
CA LEU A 425 20.32 -8.52 -15.57
C LEU A 425 18.92 -8.22 -15.02
N GLY A 426 18.13 -9.26 -14.78
CA GLY A 426 16.79 -9.15 -14.22
C GLY A 426 16.77 -9.60 -12.76
N ALA A 427 16.26 -8.75 -11.87
CA ALA A 427 15.82 -9.17 -10.55
C ALA A 427 14.32 -9.50 -10.58
N ILE A 428 13.88 -10.41 -9.71
CA ILE A 428 12.45 -10.61 -9.43
C ILE A 428 12.02 -9.50 -8.45
N ASN A 429 11.90 -8.28 -8.98
CA ASN A 429 11.40 -7.13 -8.24
C ASN A 429 9.94 -6.88 -8.63
N PRO A 430 9.12 -6.35 -7.71
CA PRO A 430 7.81 -5.88 -8.11
C PRO A 430 7.99 -4.67 -9.03
N GLU A 431 7.13 -4.54 -10.05
CA GLU A 431 7.17 -3.38 -10.93
C GLU A 431 7.00 -2.07 -10.14
N HIS A 432 6.19 -2.12 -9.06
CA HIS A 432 5.93 -1.02 -8.13
C HIS A 432 5.94 -1.55 -6.70
N GLU A 433 6.51 -0.78 -5.78
CA GLU A 433 6.48 -1.12 -4.36
C GLU A 433 5.11 -0.80 -3.78
N GLU A 434 4.17 -1.72 -3.98
CA GLU A 434 2.80 -1.63 -3.47
C GLU A 434 2.49 -2.74 -2.46
N LEU A 435 1.67 -2.38 -1.47
CA LEU A 435 1.02 -3.29 -0.54
C LEU A 435 -0.35 -3.65 -1.09
N LEU A 436 -0.67 -4.94 -1.08
CA LEU A 436 -1.90 -5.47 -1.68
C LEU A 436 -2.95 -5.90 -0.64
N LEU A 437 -2.53 -6.36 0.54
CA LEU A 437 -3.38 -6.89 1.60
C LEU A 437 -3.46 -5.99 2.82
N ILE A 438 -2.32 -5.51 3.32
CA ILE A 438 -2.30 -4.65 4.51
C ILE A 438 -2.67 -3.22 4.17
#